data_AF-A0A4R5DNG2-F1
#
_entry.id   AF-A0A4R5DNG2-F1
#
_cell.length_a   1.000
_cell.length_b   1.000
_cell.length_c   1.000
_cell.angle_alpha   90.00
_cell.angle_beta   90.00
_cell.angle_gamma   90.00
#
_symmetry.space_group_name_H-M   'P 1'
#
loop_
_entity.id
_entity.type
_entity.pdbx_description
1 polymer ?
#
loop_
_entity_poly.entity_id
_entity_poly.type
_entity_poly.pdbx_seq_one_letter_code
_entity_poly.pdbx_strand_id
1 'polypeptide(L)'
;MFVEAIENVDRFTRPVHFILRYYTGTDIVPGTATLFFVNQDGFAVTCRHVARQILYANSVYENYMKFSGELRRFERDPSFNTQRQLLESKYKINAETPVRILFNFINCVSAYKSLSVHLHPTQDLAIIQFKDFSSLQYQGAARFLKDSRMVKQGRYLCRLGYPFPEFTNYRYNKDINDIEWLKTGRINTPSFPIDGIVTRHIGENNEITGIEMSTPGLRGQSGGPLFDPGGIIYGMQSSTRHLHLGFDQVNREVITDGHRKRVSNYPFLNVGQCVHVDVIKQFLREKKVSFYESDDLG
;
A
#
# COMPACT_ATOMS: atom_id res chain seq x y z
N MET A 1 -17.47 9.12 -17.57
CA MET A 1 -18.08 8.09 -16.69
C MET A 1 -17.62 8.24 -15.25
N PHE A 2 -16.32 8.18 -14.94
CA PHE A 2 -15.84 8.23 -13.55
C PHE A 2 -15.45 9.60 -12.99
N VAL A 3 -15.62 10.71 -13.74
CA VAL A 3 -15.13 12.05 -13.31
C VAL A 3 -15.68 12.43 -11.92
N GLU A 4 -17.00 12.44 -11.77
CA GLU A 4 -17.67 12.75 -10.50
C GLU A 4 -17.37 11.69 -9.41
N ALA A 5 -17.30 10.42 -9.80
CA ALA A 5 -16.96 9.32 -8.89
C ALA A 5 -15.56 9.51 -8.29
N ILE A 6 -14.58 9.87 -9.11
CA ILE A 6 -13.20 10.12 -8.67
C ILE A 6 -13.18 11.32 -7.73
N GLU A 7 -13.82 12.43 -8.09
CA GLU A 7 -13.91 13.62 -7.21
C GLU A 7 -14.56 13.29 -5.86
N ASN A 8 -15.57 12.42 -5.83
CA ASN A 8 -16.24 12.01 -4.61
C ASN A 8 -15.40 11.04 -3.78
N VAL A 9 -14.78 10.04 -4.41
CA VAL A 9 -13.96 9.01 -3.75
C VAL A 9 -12.64 9.59 -3.22
N ASP A 10 -12.05 10.55 -3.95
CA ASP A 10 -10.82 11.24 -3.54
C ASP A 10 -11.01 12.01 -2.22
N ARG A 11 -12.23 12.47 -1.90
CA ARG A 11 -12.52 13.22 -0.66
C ARG A 11 -12.22 12.42 0.63
N PHE A 12 -12.35 11.10 0.59
CA PHE A 12 -12.11 10.21 1.73
C PHE A 12 -10.98 9.19 1.50
N THR A 13 -10.29 9.25 0.36
CA THR A 13 -9.14 8.38 0.05
C THR A 13 -7.86 9.15 0.29
N ARG A 14 -6.91 8.62 1.07
CA ARG A 14 -5.68 9.35 1.45
C ARG A 14 -4.41 8.55 1.21
N PRO A 15 -3.31 9.24 0.84
CA PRO A 15 -2.02 8.60 0.73
C PRO A 15 -1.42 8.34 2.11
N VAL A 16 -0.74 7.20 2.22
CA VAL A 16 0.20 6.90 3.29
C VAL A 16 1.59 7.02 2.70
N HIS A 17 2.32 8.05 3.08
CA HIS A 17 3.72 8.21 2.67
C HIS A 17 4.62 7.46 3.64
N PHE A 18 5.64 6.81 3.12
CA PHE A 18 6.71 6.27 3.95
C PHE A 18 8.06 6.47 3.29
N ILE A 19 9.08 6.61 4.13
CA ILE A 19 10.48 6.64 3.72
C ILE A 19 11.22 5.57 4.49
N LEU A 20 12.14 4.90 3.79
CA LEU A 20 12.95 3.84 4.37
C LEU A 20 14.43 4.08 4.11
N ARG A 21 15.24 3.68 5.10
CA ARG A 21 16.69 3.68 5.03
C ARG A 21 17.21 2.27 5.29
N TYR A 22 18.11 1.84 4.43
CA TYR A 22 18.84 0.58 4.56
C TYR A 22 20.11 0.75 5.39
N TYR A 23 20.57 -0.33 6.02
CA TYR A 23 21.70 -0.32 6.94
C TYR A 23 22.96 0.35 6.37
N THR A 24 23.38 -0.03 5.16
CA THR A 24 24.62 0.48 4.54
C THR A 24 24.40 1.68 3.62
N GLY A 25 23.16 2.18 3.53
CA GLY A 25 22.77 3.24 2.60
C GLY A 25 22.57 4.59 3.28
N THR A 26 23.01 5.66 2.61
CA THR A 26 22.52 7.02 2.86
C THR A 26 21.28 7.34 2.02
N ASP A 27 21.01 6.53 1.01
CA ASP A 27 19.87 6.70 0.13
C ASP A 27 18.57 6.42 0.88
N ILE A 28 17.60 7.29 0.63
CA ILE A 28 16.26 7.18 1.16
C ILE A 28 15.37 6.70 0.03
N VAL A 29 14.68 5.59 0.25
CA VAL A 29 13.70 5.11 -0.71
C VAL A 29 12.33 5.61 -0.28
N PRO A 30 11.68 6.48 -1.05
CA PRO A 30 10.32 6.90 -0.78
C PRO A 30 9.34 5.84 -1.28
N GLY A 31 8.20 5.74 -0.62
CA GLY A 31 7.12 4.84 -1.00
C GLY A 31 5.77 5.43 -0.62
N THR A 32 4.74 4.93 -1.30
CA THR A 32 3.35 5.25 -1.04
C THR A 32 2.54 3.99 -0.83
N ALA A 33 1.47 4.14 -0.07
CA ALA A 33 0.34 3.23 -0.02
C ALA A 33 -0.94 4.07 0.06
N THR A 34 -2.10 3.42 0.03
CA THR A 34 -3.39 4.11 0.09
C THR A 34 -4.22 3.57 1.26
N LEU A 35 -5.02 4.44 1.86
CA LEU A 35 -6.12 4.06 2.74
C LEU A 35 -7.37 4.86 2.36
N PHE A 36 -8.54 4.43 2.80
CA PHE A 36 -9.75 5.23 2.67
C PHE A 36 -10.65 5.13 3.90
N PHE A 37 -11.29 6.25 4.23
CA PHE A 37 -12.08 6.41 5.45
C PHE A 37 -13.48 5.86 5.31
N VAL A 38 -13.96 5.20 6.38
CA VAL A 38 -15.28 4.53 6.42
C VAL A 38 -16.30 5.26 7.30
N ASN A 39 -15.85 6.18 8.14
CA ASN A 39 -16.69 7.03 8.99
C ASN A 39 -15.93 8.30 9.44
N GLN A 40 -16.56 9.10 10.32
CA GLN A 40 -16.03 10.35 10.87
C GLN A 40 -15.25 10.15 12.18
N ASP A 41 -15.23 8.94 12.72
CA ASP A 41 -14.53 8.59 13.96
C ASP A 41 -13.04 8.24 13.72
N GLY A 42 -12.52 8.60 12.55
CA GLY A 42 -11.12 8.36 12.17
C GLY A 42 -10.82 6.90 11.80
N PHE A 43 -11.82 6.08 11.44
CA PHE A 43 -11.58 4.74 10.93
C PHE A 43 -11.33 4.73 9.42
N ALA A 44 -10.29 4.03 9.02
CA ALA A 44 -9.94 3.77 7.63
C ALA A 44 -9.63 2.29 7.41
N VAL A 45 -9.80 1.84 6.17
CA VAL A 45 -9.35 0.53 5.71
C VAL A 45 -8.15 0.67 4.78
N THR A 46 -7.27 -0.32 4.82
CA THR A 46 -6.11 -0.47 3.92
C THR A 46 -5.73 -1.95 3.84
N CYS A 47 -4.69 -2.28 3.07
CA CYS A 47 -4.18 -3.64 3.02
C CYS A 47 -3.52 -4.08 4.32
N ARG A 48 -3.64 -5.38 4.65
CA ARG A 48 -2.96 -5.99 5.81
C ARG A 48 -1.45 -5.78 5.72
N HIS A 49 -0.85 -5.96 4.54
CA HIS A 49 0.60 -5.80 4.39
C HIS A 49 1.07 -4.36 4.68
N VAL A 50 0.28 -3.34 4.31
CA VAL A 50 0.55 -1.92 4.62
C VAL A 50 0.49 -1.70 6.13
N ALA A 51 -0.61 -2.11 6.76
CA ALA A 51 -0.80 -1.97 8.20
C ALA A 51 0.26 -2.73 9.02
N ARG A 52 0.71 -3.89 8.54
CA ARG A 52 1.83 -4.64 9.16
C ARG A 52 3.12 -3.84 9.14
N GLN A 53 3.47 -3.18 8.04
CA GLN A 53 4.68 -2.35 7.98
C GLN A 53 4.62 -1.19 8.98
N ILE A 54 3.44 -0.56 9.16
CA ILE A 54 3.23 0.48 10.17
C ILE A 54 3.53 -0.05 11.57
N LEU A 55 3.02 -1.24 11.91
CA LEU A 55 3.24 -1.85 13.23
C LEU A 55 4.71 -2.25 13.47
N TYR A 56 5.41 -2.74 12.45
CA TYR A 56 6.79 -3.20 12.59
C TYR A 56 7.84 -2.09 12.54
N ALA A 57 7.48 -0.88 12.12
CA ALA A 57 8.42 0.23 11.97
C ALA A 57 9.24 0.52 13.25
N ASN A 58 8.58 0.48 14.41
CA ASN A 58 9.24 0.68 15.70
C ASN A 58 10.19 -0.47 16.03
N SER A 59 9.75 -1.72 15.87
CA SER A 59 10.61 -2.89 16.15
C SER A 59 11.85 -2.95 15.26
N VAL A 60 11.73 -2.50 13.99
CA VAL A 60 12.86 -2.40 13.07
C VAL A 60 13.89 -1.42 13.62
N TYR A 61 13.45 -0.24 14.04
CA TYR A 61 14.34 0.78 14.58
C TYR A 61 14.92 0.39 15.94
N GLU A 62 14.13 -0.20 16.83
CA GLU A 62 14.61 -0.72 18.12
C GLU A 62 15.68 -1.80 17.96
N ASN A 63 15.52 -2.71 16.99
CA ASN A 63 16.53 -3.72 16.67
C ASN A 63 17.83 -3.06 16.22
N TYR A 64 17.75 -2.07 15.32
CA TYR A 64 18.89 -1.31 14.86
C TYR A 64 19.57 -0.50 15.98
N MET A 65 18.80 0.09 16.89
CA MET A 65 19.33 0.84 18.03
C MET A 65 20.09 -0.06 19.01
N LYS A 66 19.60 -1.28 19.24
CA LYS A 66 20.31 -2.30 20.04
C LYS A 66 21.62 -2.70 19.37
N PHE A 67 21.57 -3.05 18.08
CA PHE A 67 22.76 -3.34 17.27
C PHE A 67 23.80 -2.21 17.33
N SER A 68 23.36 -0.98 17.05
CA SER A 68 24.24 0.21 17.03
C SER A 68 24.76 0.57 18.42
N GLY A 69 23.99 0.31 19.47
CA GLY A 69 24.43 0.48 20.86
C GLY A 69 25.52 -0.51 21.26
N GLU A 70 25.42 -1.77 20.83
CA GLU A 70 26.46 -2.78 21.07
C GLU A 70 27.71 -2.52 20.22
N LEU A 71 27.55 -2.19 18.93
CA LEU A 71 28.66 -1.95 18.02
C LEU A 71 29.57 -0.79 18.49
N ARG A 72 28.98 0.26 19.06
CA ARG A 72 29.70 1.42 19.61
C ARG A 72 30.76 1.05 20.66
N ARG A 73 30.59 -0.07 21.36
CA ARG A 73 31.55 -0.54 22.37
C ARG A 73 32.89 -0.96 21.77
N PHE A 74 32.92 -1.27 20.48
CA PHE A 74 34.08 -1.77 19.76
C PHE A 74 34.74 -0.73 18.84
N GLU A 75 34.28 0.53 18.81
CA GLU A 75 34.76 1.54 17.85
C GLU A 75 36.28 1.78 17.87
N ARG A 76 36.93 1.54 19.03
CA ARG A 76 38.38 1.67 19.20
C ARG A 76 39.10 0.32 19.26
N ASP A 77 38.38 -0.77 19.04
CA ASP A 77 38.91 -2.14 19.08
C ASP A 77 39.57 -2.47 17.73
N PRO A 78 40.83 -2.96 17.71
CA PRO A 78 41.49 -3.41 16.47
C PRO A 78 40.70 -4.49 15.71
N SER A 79 39.85 -5.26 16.41
CA SER A 79 38.97 -6.29 15.86
C SER A 79 37.59 -5.77 15.44
N PHE A 80 37.37 -4.45 15.36
CA PHE A 80 36.09 -3.82 15.06
C PHE A 80 35.34 -4.46 13.89
N ASN A 81 36.02 -4.74 12.77
CA ASN A 81 35.38 -5.34 11.60
C ASN A 81 34.84 -6.76 11.87
N THR A 82 35.59 -7.57 12.62
CA THR A 82 35.16 -8.91 13.05
C THR A 82 33.96 -8.80 13.99
N GLN A 83 34.01 -7.89 14.97
CA GLN A 83 32.90 -7.65 15.88
C GLN A 83 31.64 -7.16 15.14
N ARG A 84 31.81 -6.30 14.13
CA ARG A 84 30.73 -5.83 13.28
C ARG A 84 30.02 -6.99 12.59
N GLN A 85 30.77 -7.90 11.96
CA GLN A 85 30.20 -9.07 11.26
C GLN A 85 29.46 -10.03 12.21
N LEU A 86 30.00 -10.24 13.41
CA LEU A 86 29.34 -11.05 14.45
C LEU A 86 28.03 -10.42 14.90
N LEU A 87 28.01 -9.10 15.11
CA LEU A 87 26.79 -8.37 15.49
C LEU A 87 25.77 -8.31 14.34
N GLU A 88 26.21 -8.08 13.10
CA GLU A 88 25.37 -8.14 11.90
C GLU A 88 24.65 -9.50 11.82
N SER A 89 25.36 -10.59 12.09
CA SER A 89 24.79 -11.94 12.14
C SER A 89 23.82 -12.12 13.33
N LYS A 90 24.19 -11.68 14.53
CA LYS A 90 23.35 -11.75 15.75
C LYS A 90 22.03 -11.02 15.59
N TYR A 91 22.06 -9.84 14.99
CA TYR A 91 20.89 -8.96 14.81
C TYR A 91 20.16 -9.19 13.48
N LYS A 92 20.68 -10.08 12.63
CA LYS A 92 20.18 -10.37 11.27
C LYS A 92 20.11 -9.13 10.40
N ILE A 93 21.15 -8.31 10.46
CA ILE A 93 21.29 -7.06 9.70
C ILE A 93 22.32 -7.28 8.58
N ASN A 94 21.93 -6.92 7.37
CA ASN A 94 22.79 -6.88 6.18
C ASN A 94 22.52 -5.59 5.38
N ALA A 95 23.23 -5.41 4.27
CA ALA A 95 23.11 -4.22 3.41
C ALA A 95 21.68 -3.95 2.92
N GLU A 96 20.88 -5.00 2.72
CA GLU A 96 19.49 -4.93 2.23
C GLU A 96 18.46 -4.89 3.36
N THR A 97 18.90 -4.82 4.62
CA THR A 97 18.00 -4.77 5.77
C THR A 97 17.54 -3.33 6.01
N PRO A 98 16.23 -3.04 5.98
CA PRO A 98 15.71 -1.76 6.43
C PRO A 98 16.01 -1.58 7.91
N VAL A 99 16.59 -0.44 8.28
CA VAL A 99 16.92 -0.09 9.68
C VAL A 99 16.05 1.05 10.22
N ARG A 100 15.44 1.82 9.31
CA ARG A 100 14.48 2.86 9.65
C ARG A 100 13.34 2.88 8.65
N ILE A 101 12.13 3.02 9.15
CA ILE A 101 10.94 3.31 8.37
C ILE A 101 10.18 4.42 9.09
N LEU A 102 9.88 5.51 8.39
CA LEU A 102 9.00 6.57 8.89
C LEU A 102 7.74 6.63 8.06
N PHE A 103 6.59 6.74 8.72
CA PHE A 103 5.29 6.91 8.09
C PHE A 103 4.81 8.35 8.25
N ASN A 104 4.06 8.84 7.27
CA ASN A 104 3.37 10.11 7.30
C ASN A 104 1.98 9.95 6.65
N PHE A 105 0.93 10.31 7.39
CA PHE A 105 -0.47 10.14 6.99
C PHE A 105 -0.99 11.46 6.44
N ILE A 106 -0.98 11.59 5.11
CA ILE A 106 -1.25 12.86 4.44
C ILE A 106 -2.75 13.16 4.47
N ASN A 107 -3.12 14.32 5.01
CA ASN A 107 -4.50 14.80 5.07
C ASN A 107 -5.50 13.78 5.66
N CYS A 108 -5.05 12.96 6.61
CA CYS A 108 -5.90 12.03 7.36
C CYS A 108 -6.59 12.75 8.52
N VAL A 109 -5.83 13.09 9.56
CA VAL A 109 -6.32 13.83 10.74
C VAL A 109 -5.20 14.70 11.28
N SER A 110 -5.51 15.71 12.09
CA SER A 110 -4.51 16.54 12.77
C SER A 110 -4.23 16.05 14.19
N ALA A 111 -2.96 16.01 14.60
CA ALA A 111 -2.53 15.83 15.99
C ALA A 111 -3.13 14.60 16.71
N TYR A 112 -3.24 13.47 16.01
CA TYR A 112 -3.61 12.20 16.65
C TYR A 112 -2.53 11.74 17.64
N LYS A 113 -2.94 11.09 18.74
CA LYS A 113 -2.00 10.60 19.76
C LYS A 113 -1.57 9.15 19.54
N SER A 114 -2.45 8.32 18.97
CA SER A 114 -2.16 6.91 18.75
C SER A 114 -2.95 6.34 17.58
N LEU A 115 -2.49 5.18 17.10
CA LEU A 115 -3.18 4.37 16.11
C LEU A 115 -3.61 3.05 16.75
N SER A 116 -4.84 2.63 16.49
CA SER A 116 -5.26 1.24 16.69
C SER A 116 -5.32 0.53 15.35
N VAL A 117 -4.78 -0.69 15.29
CA VAL A 117 -4.70 -1.47 14.05
C VAL A 117 -5.30 -2.84 14.28
N HIS A 118 -6.26 -3.21 13.44
CA HIS A 118 -6.82 -4.56 13.38
C HIS A 118 -6.45 -5.20 12.05
N LEU A 119 -5.67 -6.27 12.10
CA LEU A 119 -5.31 -7.05 10.92
C LEU A 119 -6.36 -8.15 10.72
N HIS A 120 -6.95 -8.24 9.53
CA HIS A 120 -7.84 -9.33 9.18
C HIS A 120 -7.03 -10.65 9.14
N PRO A 121 -7.47 -11.76 9.76
CA PRO A 121 -6.64 -12.95 9.99
C PRO A 121 -6.07 -13.61 8.74
N THR A 122 -6.83 -13.66 7.64
CA THR A 122 -6.46 -14.37 6.40
C THR A 122 -6.37 -13.45 5.18
N GLN A 123 -7.39 -12.64 4.94
CA GLN A 123 -7.42 -11.69 3.82
C GLN A 123 -6.47 -10.51 4.01
N ASP A 124 -5.98 -9.94 2.90
CA ASP A 124 -5.08 -8.77 2.90
C ASP A 124 -5.83 -7.45 3.18
N LEU A 125 -6.48 -7.40 4.34
CA LEU A 125 -7.30 -6.30 4.82
C LEU A 125 -6.89 -5.91 6.25
N ALA A 126 -6.93 -4.61 6.54
CA ALA A 126 -6.75 -4.07 7.87
C ALA A 126 -7.64 -2.85 8.09
N ILE A 127 -7.99 -2.62 9.36
CA ILE A 127 -8.63 -1.41 9.85
C ILE A 127 -7.61 -0.62 10.66
N ILE A 128 -7.51 0.68 10.40
CA ILE A 128 -6.72 1.63 11.18
C ILE A 128 -7.66 2.66 11.79
N GLN A 129 -7.53 2.93 13.08
CA GLN A 129 -8.22 4.02 13.77
C GLN A 129 -7.21 5.05 14.25
N PHE A 130 -7.41 6.30 13.84
CA PHE A 130 -6.71 7.43 14.46
C PHE A 130 -7.43 7.84 15.75
N LYS A 131 -6.71 7.88 16.87
CA LYS A 131 -7.28 8.20 18.19
C LYS A 131 -6.79 9.55 18.70
N ASP A 132 -7.69 10.23 19.41
CA ASP A 132 -7.43 11.51 20.09
C ASP A 132 -6.88 12.60 19.16
N PHE A 133 -7.42 12.69 17.95
CA PHE A 133 -7.06 13.73 16.98
C PHE A 133 -7.86 15.01 17.22
N SER A 134 -7.34 16.15 16.77
CA SER A 134 -8.02 17.46 16.94
C SER A 134 -9.05 17.76 15.85
N SER A 135 -8.81 17.32 14.62
CA SER A 135 -9.72 17.55 13.49
C SER A 135 -9.52 16.53 12.36
N LEU A 136 -10.59 16.27 11.61
CA LEU A 136 -10.55 15.50 10.37
C LEU A 136 -9.94 16.35 9.24
N GLN A 137 -9.14 15.71 8.39
CA GLN A 137 -8.55 16.34 7.20
C GLN A 137 -9.06 15.69 5.89
N TYR A 138 -10.08 14.84 6.02
CA TYR A 138 -10.86 14.26 4.94
C TYR A 138 -12.33 14.66 5.02
N GLN A 139 -13.05 14.45 3.92
CA GLN A 139 -14.45 14.80 3.78
C GLN A 139 -15.25 13.56 3.32
N GLY A 140 -16.41 13.35 3.93
CA GLY A 140 -17.25 12.19 3.62
C GLY A 140 -16.65 10.86 4.12
N ALA A 141 -17.21 9.77 3.62
CA ALA A 141 -16.84 8.41 3.98
C ALA A 141 -17.26 7.45 2.87
N ALA A 142 -16.59 6.30 2.78
CA ALA A 142 -16.93 5.24 1.85
C ALA A 142 -18.37 4.74 2.05
N ARG A 143 -19.06 4.56 0.93
CA ARG A 143 -20.36 3.87 0.85
C ARG A 143 -20.16 2.55 0.15
N PHE A 144 -20.37 1.46 0.86
CA PHE A 144 -20.15 0.12 0.34
C PHE A 144 -21.39 -0.38 -0.42
N LEU A 145 -21.15 -1.13 -1.49
CA LEU A 145 -22.21 -1.82 -2.22
C LEU A 145 -23.00 -2.71 -1.25
N LYS A 146 -24.31 -2.51 -1.19
CA LYS A 146 -25.19 -3.27 -0.29
C LYS A 146 -25.38 -4.70 -0.77
N ASP A 147 -25.77 -4.89 -2.03
CA ASP A 147 -26.02 -6.19 -2.65
C ASP A 147 -24.82 -6.64 -3.49
N SER A 148 -24.00 -7.54 -2.94
CA SER A 148 -22.80 -8.04 -3.60
C SER A 148 -23.06 -8.96 -4.80
N ARG A 149 -24.31 -9.38 -5.05
CA ARG A 149 -24.69 -10.09 -6.29
C ARG A 149 -24.50 -9.20 -7.54
N MET A 150 -24.32 -7.89 -7.33
CA MET A 150 -24.02 -6.92 -8.38
C MET A 150 -22.53 -6.89 -8.77
N VAL A 151 -21.65 -7.56 -8.01
CA VAL A 151 -20.27 -7.82 -8.42
C VAL A 151 -20.29 -8.93 -9.47
N LYS A 152 -20.43 -8.58 -10.75
CA LYS A 152 -20.52 -9.54 -11.86
C LYS A 152 -19.33 -9.42 -12.79
N GLN A 153 -18.93 -10.54 -13.40
CA GLN A 153 -17.98 -10.51 -14.51
C GLN A 153 -18.45 -9.57 -15.62
N GLY A 154 -17.52 -8.80 -16.18
CA GLY A 154 -17.79 -7.75 -17.17
C GLY A 154 -18.20 -6.41 -16.57
N ARG A 155 -18.47 -6.30 -15.26
CA ARG A 155 -18.72 -5.01 -14.61
C ARG A 155 -17.49 -4.12 -14.75
N TYR A 156 -17.70 -2.91 -15.26
CA TYR A 156 -16.66 -1.90 -15.42
C TYR A 156 -16.54 -1.05 -14.16
N LEU A 157 -15.35 -1.05 -13.55
CA LEU A 157 -15.08 -0.41 -12.26
C LEU A 157 -13.77 0.38 -12.34
N CYS A 158 -13.58 1.30 -11.40
CA CYS A 158 -12.37 2.11 -11.27
C CYS A 158 -11.72 1.88 -9.90
N ARG A 159 -10.40 1.95 -9.83
CA ARG A 159 -9.64 2.03 -8.58
C ARG A 159 -9.00 3.39 -8.45
N LEU A 160 -8.85 3.88 -7.22
CA LEU A 160 -8.13 5.11 -6.92
C LEU A 160 -7.03 4.82 -5.90
N GLY A 161 -5.85 5.39 -6.12
CA GLY A 161 -4.78 5.39 -5.13
C GLY A 161 -3.65 6.30 -5.56
N TYR A 162 -2.50 6.17 -4.91
CA TYR A 162 -1.39 7.11 -5.06
C TYR A 162 -0.11 6.40 -5.50
N PRO A 163 -0.08 5.81 -6.71
CA PRO A 163 1.16 5.32 -7.28
C PRO A 163 2.10 6.49 -7.55
N PHE A 164 3.40 6.20 -7.58
CA PHE A 164 4.48 7.17 -7.84
C PHE A 164 4.76 8.09 -6.63
N PRO A 165 5.72 7.73 -5.76
CA PRO A 165 6.11 8.54 -4.61
C PRO A 165 6.91 9.79 -5.06
N GLU A 166 6.22 10.80 -5.55
CA GLU A 166 6.84 12.03 -6.06
C GLU A 166 7.14 13.10 -4.99
N PHE A 167 6.74 12.84 -3.74
CA PHE A 167 7.03 13.74 -2.63
C PHE A 167 8.54 13.83 -2.38
N THR A 168 9.00 15.00 -1.93
CA THR A 168 10.43 15.31 -1.73
C THR A 168 10.73 15.92 -0.36
N ASN A 169 9.74 15.95 0.53
CA ASN A 169 9.84 16.59 1.84
C ASN A 169 10.51 15.67 2.88
N TYR A 170 11.67 15.11 2.56
CA TYR A 170 12.45 14.28 3.47
C TYR A 170 13.94 14.47 3.22
N ARG A 171 14.77 14.12 4.21
CA ARG A 171 16.22 14.08 4.04
C ARG A 171 16.87 13.09 4.99
N TYR A 172 18.13 12.79 4.69
CA TYR A 172 19.03 12.17 5.64
C TYR A 172 19.70 13.27 6.47
N ASN A 173 19.50 13.23 7.78
CA ASN A 173 20.08 14.15 8.72
C ASN A 173 21.38 13.55 9.29
N LYS A 174 22.52 14.09 8.82
CA LYS A 174 23.86 13.62 9.20
C LYS A 174 24.17 13.85 10.67
N ASP A 175 23.61 14.89 11.29
CA ASP A 175 23.91 15.27 12.67
C ASP A 175 23.37 14.23 13.67
N ILE A 176 22.22 13.63 13.34
CA ILE A 176 21.60 12.57 14.16
C ILE A 176 21.74 11.17 13.55
N ASN A 177 22.37 11.04 12.37
CA ASN A 177 22.50 9.79 11.62
C ASN A 177 21.14 9.07 11.44
N ASP A 178 20.10 9.82 11.10
CA ASP A 178 18.75 9.28 10.86
C ASP A 178 18.07 10.02 9.69
N ILE A 179 16.95 9.48 9.22
CA ILE A 179 16.09 10.13 8.24
C ILE A 179 15.00 10.95 8.93
N GLU A 180 14.54 12.02 8.31
CA GLU A 180 13.49 12.86 8.86
C GLU A 180 12.59 13.46 7.78
N TRP A 181 11.36 13.81 8.18
CA TRP A 181 10.44 14.58 7.37
C TRP A 181 10.74 16.08 7.48
N LEU A 182 10.56 16.79 6.37
CA LEU A 182 10.69 18.24 6.26
C LEU A 182 9.31 18.89 6.09
N LYS A 183 9.25 20.18 6.46
CA LYS A 183 8.08 21.04 6.19
C LYS A 183 8.11 21.67 4.78
N THR A 184 9.24 21.55 4.09
CA THR A 184 9.50 22.11 2.76
C THR A 184 9.62 20.99 1.72
N GLY A 185 9.38 21.30 0.46
CA GLY A 185 9.41 20.35 -0.64
C GLY A 185 8.01 19.94 -1.09
N ARG A 186 7.91 19.00 -2.03
CA ARG A 186 6.62 18.47 -2.49
C ARG A 186 6.07 17.52 -1.43
N ILE A 187 4.89 17.81 -0.90
CA ILE A 187 4.22 16.97 0.11
C ILE A 187 3.12 16.12 -0.53
N ASN A 188 2.42 16.66 -1.52
CA ASN A 188 1.29 15.97 -2.14
C ASN A 188 1.77 15.02 -3.24
N THR A 189 1.11 13.87 -3.32
CA THR A 189 1.23 12.90 -4.42
C THR A 189 -0.07 12.92 -5.19
N PRO A 190 -0.06 12.99 -6.54
CA PRO A 190 -1.28 12.97 -7.33
C PRO A 190 -2.03 11.63 -7.13
N SER A 191 -3.35 11.69 -7.02
CA SER A 191 -4.16 10.48 -7.13
C SER A 191 -4.17 10.00 -8.58
N PHE A 192 -4.22 8.68 -8.76
CA PHE A 192 -4.16 8.03 -10.06
C PHE A 192 -5.32 7.03 -10.19
N PRO A 193 -6.36 7.35 -10.98
CA PRO A 193 -7.42 6.41 -11.26
C PRO A 193 -6.96 5.34 -12.26
N ILE A 194 -7.42 4.09 -12.08
CA ILE A 194 -7.23 3.02 -13.06
C ILE A 194 -8.49 2.16 -13.18
N ASP A 195 -9.08 2.17 -14.37
CA ASP A 195 -10.28 1.43 -14.71
C ASP A 195 -9.97 0.00 -15.17
N GLY A 196 -10.99 -0.85 -15.17
CA GLY A 196 -10.93 -2.21 -15.70
C GLY A 196 -12.28 -2.91 -15.55
N ILE A 197 -12.39 -4.11 -16.11
CA ILE A 197 -13.57 -4.96 -15.91
C ILE A 197 -13.28 -6.06 -14.90
N VAL A 198 -14.30 -6.49 -14.17
CA VAL A 198 -14.24 -7.71 -13.36
C VAL A 198 -14.06 -8.90 -14.30
N THR A 199 -12.97 -9.66 -14.14
CA THR A 199 -12.70 -10.85 -14.95
C THR A 199 -13.24 -12.12 -14.30
N ARG A 200 -13.13 -12.24 -12.98
CA ARG A 200 -13.63 -13.37 -12.19
C ARG A 200 -13.66 -13.05 -10.70
N HIS A 201 -14.36 -13.89 -9.95
CA HIS A 201 -14.24 -13.94 -8.50
C HIS A 201 -13.00 -14.74 -8.09
N ILE A 202 -12.41 -14.35 -6.97
CA ILE A 202 -11.33 -15.06 -6.29
C ILE A 202 -11.90 -15.62 -4.99
N GLY A 203 -11.61 -16.88 -4.68
CA GLY A 203 -12.18 -17.56 -3.52
C GLY A 203 -11.71 -19.00 -3.37
N GLU A 204 -11.90 -19.55 -2.19
CA GLU A 204 -11.68 -20.96 -1.85
C GLU A 204 -12.94 -21.51 -1.16
N ASN A 205 -13.21 -22.81 -1.27
CA ASN A 205 -14.31 -23.49 -0.58
C ASN A 205 -15.70 -22.82 -0.76
N ASN A 206 -16.00 -22.36 -1.98
CA ASN A 206 -17.22 -21.61 -2.34
C ASN A 206 -17.39 -20.24 -1.65
N GLU A 207 -16.39 -19.74 -0.95
CA GLU A 207 -16.40 -18.40 -0.36
C GLU A 207 -15.69 -17.41 -1.29
N ILE A 208 -16.39 -16.36 -1.72
CA ILE A 208 -15.82 -15.28 -2.53
C ILE A 208 -15.09 -14.31 -1.62
N THR A 209 -13.76 -14.26 -1.73
CA THR A 209 -12.90 -13.41 -0.92
C THR A 209 -12.33 -12.22 -1.69
N GLY A 210 -12.33 -12.30 -3.02
CA GLY A 210 -11.76 -11.26 -3.87
C GLY A 210 -12.38 -11.13 -5.25
N ILE A 211 -11.91 -10.11 -5.96
CA ILE A 211 -12.31 -9.71 -7.30
C ILE A 211 -11.04 -9.60 -8.13
N GLU A 212 -10.99 -10.24 -9.28
CA GLU A 212 -9.92 -10.02 -10.26
C GLU A 212 -10.36 -8.95 -11.27
N MET A 213 -9.48 -7.99 -11.54
CA MET A 213 -9.68 -6.91 -12.49
C MET A 213 -8.76 -7.09 -13.71
N SER A 214 -9.26 -6.78 -14.90
CA SER A 214 -8.53 -6.96 -16.17
C SER A 214 -7.25 -6.13 -16.27
N THR A 215 -7.16 -5.04 -15.53
CA THR A 215 -6.00 -4.15 -15.47
C THR A 215 -5.22 -4.36 -14.17
N PRO A 216 -3.87 -4.25 -14.19
CA PRO A 216 -3.05 -4.49 -13.01
C PRO A 216 -3.25 -3.39 -11.96
N GLY A 217 -2.95 -3.72 -10.70
CA GLY A 217 -2.66 -2.69 -9.70
C GLY A 217 -1.25 -2.12 -9.88
N LEU A 218 -1.06 -0.88 -9.44
CA LEU A 218 0.24 -0.22 -9.38
C LEU A 218 0.75 -0.16 -7.94
N ARG A 219 2.07 -0.22 -7.74
CA ARG A 219 2.68 0.05 -6.42
C ARG A 219 2.26 1.44 -5.95
N GLY A 220 1.75 1.54 -4.73
CA GLY A 220 1.13 2.74 -4.18
C GLY A 220 -0.40 2.72 -4.13
N GLN A 221 -1.05 1.86 -4.91
CA GLN A 221 -2.52 1.68 -4.86
C GLN A 221 -2.98 0.62 -3.85
N SER A 222 -2.08 -0.10 -3.19
CA SER A 222 -2.45 -1.04 -2.12
C SER A 222 -3.28 -0.32 -1.06
N GLY A 223 -4.49 -0.81 -0.84
CA GLY A 223 -5.47 -0.25 0.09
C GLY A 223 -6.40 0.79 -0.53
N GLY A 224 -6.30 1.05 -1.85
CA GLY A 224 -7.18 1.96 -2.57
C GLY A 224 -8.56 1.37 -2.85
N PRO A 225 -9.64 2.18 -2.85
CA PRO A 225 -10.99 1.69 -3.12
C PRO A 225 -11.16 1.26 -4.58
N LEU A 226 -11.95 0.20 -4.79
CA LEU A 226 -12.52 -0.21 -6.09
C LEU A 226 -14.00 0.22 -6.11
N PHE A 227 -14.43 0.99 -7.10
CA PHE A 227 -15.74 1.63 -7.15
C PHE A 227 -16.35 1.72 -8.55
N ASP A 228 -17.66 1.97 -8.60
CA ASP A 228 -18.44 2.14 -9.82
C ASP A 228 -18.55 3.63 -10.25
N PRO A 229 -19.23 3.96 -11.37
CA PRO A 229 -19.43 5.35 -11.78
C PRO A 229 -20.22 6.23 -10.79
N GLY A 230 -20.88 5.64 -9.78
CA GLY A 230 -21.53 6.36 -8.68
C GLY A 230 -20.62 6.59 -7.48
N GLY A 231 -19.39 6.06 -7.48
CA GLY A 231 -18.47 6.12 -6.34
C GLY A 231 -18.80 5.12 -5.24
N ILE A 232 -19.64 4.11 -5.51
CA ILE A 232 -20.00 3.05 -4.56
C ILE A 232 -18.86 2.03 -4.52
N ILE A 233 -18.44 1.63 -3.32
CA ILE A 233 -17.28 0.76 -3.11
C ILE A 233 -17.67 -0.71 -3.29
N TYR A 234 -17.04 -1.35 -4.27
CA TYR A 234 -17.14 -2.77 -4.63
C TYR A 234 -16.02 -3.62 -4.04
N GLY A 235 -14.93 -3.00 -3.57
CA GLY A 235 -13.81 -3.71 -2.99
C GLY A 235 -12.62 -2.80 -2.70
N MET A 236 -11.45 -3.39 -2.53
CA MET A 236 -10.21 -2.66 -2.25
C MET A 236 -9.03 -3.32 -2.96
N GLN A 237 -8.25 -2.53 -3.69
CA GLN A 237 -7.05 -2.98 -4.38
C GLN A 237 -6.03 -3.56 -3.39
N SER A 238 -5.54 -4.79 -3.64
CA SER A 238 -4.58 -5.48 -2.78
C SER A 238 -3.28 -5.82 -3.49
N SER A 239 -3.35 -6.52 -4.62
CA SER A 239 -2.14 -7.03 -5.29
C SER A 239 -2.30 -7.09 -6.81
N THR A 240 -1.21 -7.45 -7.49
CA THR A 240 -1.19 -7.73 -8.93
C THR A 240 -0.72 -9.15 -9.13
N ARG A 241 -1.43 -9.91 -9.97
CA ARG A 241 -1.07 -11.26 -10.39
C ARG A 241 -0.48 -11.21 -11.79
N HIS A 242 0.66 -11.88 -11.95
CA HIS A 242 1.39 -11.99 -13.21
C HIS A 242 1.13 -13.38 -13.82
N LEU A 243 0.44 -13.43 -14.95
CA LEU A 243 0.03 -14.65 -15.64
C LEU A 243 0.90 -14.87 -16.88
N HIS A 244 1.72 -15.92 -16.86
CA HIS A 244 2.50 -16.32 -18.03
C HIS A 244 1.57 -16.78 -19.16
N LEU A 245 1.74 -16.25 -20.38
CA LEU A 245 0.81 -16.51 -21.48
C LEU A 245 1.13 -17.77 -22.30
N GLY A 246 2.32 -18.35 -22.13
CA GLY A 246 2.63 -19.69 -22.65
C GLY A 246 2.99 -19.76 -24.14
N PHE A 247 3.17 -18.61 -24.81
CA PHE A 247 3.59 -18.53 -26.21
C PHE A 247 4.94 -17.82 -26.37
N ASP A 248 5.94 -18.34 -25.64
CA ASP A 248 7.27 -17.78 -25.58
C ASP A 248 7.95 -17.79 -26.95
N GLN A 249 8.59 -16.67 -27.26
CA GLN A 249 9.47 -16.54 -28.41
C GLN A 249 10.89 -16.67 -27.89
N VAL A 250 11.63 -17.71 -28.29
CA VAL A 250 13.02 -17.91 -27.88
C VAL A 250 13.91 -17.81 -29.11
N ASN A 251 14.91 -16.92 -29.08
CA ASN A 251 15.87 -16.73 -30.16
C ASN A 251 15.23 -16.51 -31.55
N ARG A 252 14.08 -15.83 -31.59
CA ARG A 252 13.40 -15.49 -32.85
C ARG A 252 14.16 -14.38 -33.55
N GLU A 253 14.42 -14.57 -34.85
CA GLU A 253 14.96 -13.51 -35.70
C GLU A 253 13.86 -12.50 -36.01
N VAL A 254 14.11 -11.23 -35.68
CA VAL A 254 13.26 -10.08 -35.99
C VAL A 254 14.10 -8.99 -36.64
N ILE A 255 13.47 -8.15 -37.45
CA ILE A 255 14.11 -6.96 -38.01
C ILE A 255 13.72 -5.78 -37.12
N THR A 256 14.70 -5.11 -36.54
CA THR A 256 14.51 -3.89 -35.73
C THR A 256 15.55 -2.88 -36.18
N ASP A 257 15.11 -1.67 -36.52
CA ASP A 257 15.96 -0.59 -37.06
C ASP A 257 16.79 -1.03 -38.29
N GLY A 258 16.19 -1.82 -39.18
CA GLY A 258 16.85 -2.33 -40.39
C GLY A 258 17.88 -3.45 -40.17
N HIS A 259 18.16 -3.83 -38.93
CA HIS A 259 19.09 -4.89 -38.59
C HIS A 259 18.37 -6.16 -38.14
N ARG A 260 18.88 -7.32 -38.56
CA ARG A 260 18.45 -8.63 -38.03
C ARG A 260 18.98 -8.79 -36.62
N LYS A 261 18.08 -9.01 -35.66
CA LYS A 261 18.40 -9.29 -34.25
C LYS A 261 17.66 -10.56 -33.83
N ARG A 262 18.29 -11.35 -32.95
CA ARG A 262 17.59 -12.43 -32.25
C ARG A 262 17.05 -11.88 -30.93
N VAL A 263 15.77 -12.07 -30.70
CA VAL A 263 15.08 -11.64 -29.48
C VAL A 263 14.41 -12.82 -28.81
N SER A 264 14.33 -12.74 -27.48
CA SER A 264 13.49 -13.62 -26.69
C SER A 264 12.44 -12.77 -25.97
N ASN A 265 11.19 -13.22 -26.00
CA ASN A 265 10.06 -12.55 -25.38
C ASN A 265 9.22 -13.58 -24.61
N TYR A 266 9.00 -13.31 -23.32
CA TYR A 266 8.22 -14.14 -22.39
C TYR A 266 7.02 -13.31 -21.92
N PRO A 267 5.88 -13.38 -22.62
CA PRO A 267 4.79 -12.45 -22.39
C PRO A 267 4.00 -12.81 -21.13
N PHE A 268 3.76 -11.81 -20.28
CA PHE A 268 2.91 -11.90 -19.09
C PHE A 268 1.70 -10.97 -19.20
N LEU A 269 0.53 -11.46 -18.79
CA LEU A 269 -0.65 -10.65 -18.53
C LEU A 269 -0.69 -10.28 -17.04
N ASN A 270 -0.86 -8.98 -16.76
CA ASN A 270 -0.92 -8.47 -15.40
C ASN A 270 -2.35 -8.08 -15.06
N VAL A 271 -2.93 -8.76 -14.06
CA VAL A 271 -4.30 -8.52 -13.59
C VAL A 271 -4.29 -8.08 -12.14
N GLY A 272 -5.20 -7.19 -11.76
CA GLY A 272 -5.31 -6.73 -10.38
C GLY A 272 -6.16 -7.67 -9.54
N GLN A 273 -5.85 -7.78 -8.26
CA GLN A 273 -6.66 -8.49 -7.29
C GLN A 273 -7.11 -7.52 -6.20
N CYS A 274 -8.42 -7.54 -5.93
CA CYS A 274 -9.04 -6.72 -4.92
C CYS A 274 -9.71 -7.59 -3.86
N VAL A 275 -9.69 -7.13 -2.61
CA VAL A 275 -10.51 -7.70 -1.53
C VAL A 275 -11.98 -7.38 -1.82
N HIS A 276 -12.85 -8.37 -1.69
CA HIS A 276 -14.27 -8.25 -1.98
C HIS A 276 -15.02 -7.39 -0.95
N VAL A 277 -16.04 -6.62 -1.36
CA VAL A 277 -16.83 -5.73 -0.48
C VAL A 277 -17.36 -6.43 0.77
N ASP A 278 -17.86 -7.67 0.64
CA ASP A 278 -18.44 -8.38 1.78
C ASP A 278 -17.42 -8.75 2.85
N VAL A 279 -16.19 -9.09 2.45
CA VAL A 279 -15.08 -9.32 3.39
C VAL A 279 -14.83 -8.06 4.21
N ILE A 280 -14.82 -6.89 3.54
CA ILE A 280 -14.60 -5.61 4.20
C ILE A 280 -15.75 -5.32 5.19
N LYS A 281 -17.00 -5.42 4.73
CA LYS A 281 -18.19 -5.18 5.56
C LYS A 281 -18.25 -6.14 6.75
N GLN A 282 -17.97 -7.42 6.55
CA GLN A 282 -17.94 -8.43 7.62
C GLN A 282 -16.90 -8.07 8.68
N PHE A 283 -15.69 -7.70 8.28
CA PHE A 283 -14.63 -7.33 9.22
C PHE A 283 -14.96 -6.06 10.00
N LEU A 284 -15.54 -5.05 9.34
CA LEU A 284 -16.04 -3.84 10.01
C LEU A 284 -17.11 -4.16 11.05
N ARG A 285 -18.09 -5.03 10.72
CA ARG A 285 -19.13 -5.48 11.67
C ARG A 285 -18.52 -6.25 12.84
N GLU A 286 -17.59 -7.17 12.57
CA GLU A 286 -16.88 -7.94 13.62
C GLU A 286 -16.15 -7.02 14.60
N LYS A 287 -15.49 -5.96 14.09
CA LYS A 287 -14.79 -4.96 14.91
C LYS A 287 -15.69 -3.85 15.43
N LYS A 288 -17.00 -3.94 15.22
CA LYS A 288 -18.02 -2.96 15.67
C LYS A 288 -17.73 -1.55 15.16
N VAL A 289 -17.24 -1.43 13.93
CA VAL A 289 -16.96 -0.16 13.26
C VAL A 289 -18.19 0.23 12.42
N SER A 290 -18.65 1.47 12.59
CA SER A 290 -19.73 2.05 11.80
C SER A 290 -19.28 2.31 10.35
N PHE A 291 -20.16 2.06 9.39
CA PHE A 291 -19.94 2.35 7.97
C PHE A 291 -21.28 2.53 7.24
N TYR A 292 -21.22 2.97 5.99
CA TYR A 292 -22.40 3.25 5.16
C TYR A 292 -22.53 2.25 4.02
N GLU A 293 -23.76 1.89 3.67
CA GLU A 293 -24.08 1.08 2.49
C GLU A 293 -24.93 1.89 1.50
N SER A 294 -24.84 1.56 0.22
CA SER A 294 -25.65 2.13 -0.85
C SER A 294 -26.10 1.04 -1.82
N ASP A 295 -27.30 1.19 -2.37
CA ASP A 295 -27.76 0.38 -3.49
C ASP A 295 -26.99 0.76 -4.76
N ASP A 296 -26.81 -0.20 -5.66
CA ASP A 296 -26.21 0.00 -6.97
C ASP A 296 -27.10 0.91 -7.82
N LEU A 297 -26.50 1.93 -8.45
CA LEU A 297 -27.25 2.96 -9.20
C LEU A 297 -27.38 2.66 -10.71
N GLY A 298 -26.90 1.50 -11.18
CA GLY A 298 -27.03 1.04 -12.57
C GLY A 298 -25.73 1.11 -13.35
#